data_AF-A0A0N8PWH2-F1
#
_entry.id   AF-A0A0N8PWH2-F1
#
_cell.length_a   1.000
_cell.length_b   1.000
_cell.length_c   1.000
_cell.angle_alpha   90.00
_cell.angle_beta   90.00
_cell.angle_gamma   90.00
#
_symmetry.space_group_name_H-M   'P 1'
#
loop_
_entity.id
_entity.type
_entity.pdbx_description
1 polymer ?
#
loop_
_entity_poly.entity_id
_entity_poly.type
_entity_poly.pdbx_seq_one_letter_code
_entity_poly.pdbx_strand_id
1 'polypeptide(L)'
;MPYEDFTSRKRVHIDPFGHVHVCQGISIGNAWQIPVSKIIEGYNPHENPVLEPLTCGGPAALVEKFSLPHDEVYADACHLCYAARCMLRKRFPNILAPDQMYGELE
;
A
#
# COMPACT_ATOMS: atom_id res chain seq x y z
N MET A 1 -8.31 0.37 -6.95
CA MET A 1 -8.69 1.64 -6.29
C MET A 1 -9.17 2.61 -7.37
N PRO A 2 -10.20 3.44 -7.17
CA PRO A 2 -10.78 4.18 -8.30
C PRO A 2 -9.84 5.25 -8.90
N TYR A 3 -8.76 5.62 -8.20
CA TYR A 3 -7.87 6.72 -8.60
C TYR A 3 -6.43 6.30 -8.94
N GLU A 4 -6.02 5.08 -8.58
CA GLU A 4 -4.65 4.60 -8.79
C GLU A 4 -4.69 3.27 -9.55
N ASP A 5 -4.04 3.24 -10.71
CA ASP A 5 -3.78 2.02 -11.47
C ASP A 5 -2.40 1.48 -11.09
N PHE A 6 -2.41 0.37 -10.37
CA PHE A 6 -1.21 -0.29 -9.88
C PHE A 6 -0.46 -1.08 -10.96
N THR A 7 -1.08 -1.32 -12.10
CA THR A 7 -0.49 -2.06 -13.23
C THR A 7 0.14 -1.14 -14.27
N SER A 8 -0.36 0.09 -14.44
CA SER A 8 0.14 1.08 -15.41
C SER A 8 0.66 2.38 -14.78
N ARG A 9 1.47 2.23 -13.72
CA ARG A 9 1.91 3.38 -12.90
C ARG A 9 2.89 4.29 -13.66
N LYS A 10 2.58 5.60 -13.67
CA LYS A 10 3.39 6.65 -14.33
C LYS A 10 4.26 7.47 -13.39
N ARG A 11 4.02 7.39 -12.08
CA ARG A 11 4.70 8.17 -11.04
C ARG A 11 4.82 7.36 -9.76
N VAL A 12 5.88 7.61 -9.01
CA VAL A 12 6.05 7.15 -7.62
C VAL A 12 6.38 8.37 -6.76
N HIS A 13 6.06 8.33 -5.47
CA HIS A 13 6.54 9.32 -4.51
C HIS A 13 7.59 8.68 -3.61
N ILE A 14 8.63 9.43 -3.27
CA ILE A 14 9.67 9.00 -2.34
C ILE A 14 9.56 9.90 -1.11
N ASP A 15 9.46 9.29 0.06
CA ASP A 15 9.39 10.04 1.32
C ASP A 15 10.78 10.35 1.91
N PRO A 16 10.86 11.18 2.97
CA PRO A 16 12.14 11.51 3.61
C PRO A 16 12.88 10.33 4.26
N PHE A 17 12.24 9.16 4.41
CA PHE A 17 12.86 7.94 4.93
C PHE A 17 13.33 7.01 3.80
N GLY A 18 13.22 7.46 2.55
CA GLY A 18 13.62 6.73 1.36
C GLY A 18 12.58 5.72 0.86
N HIS A 19 11.41 5.55 1.49
CA HIS A 19 10.42 4.61 0.96
C HIS A 19 9.92 5.10 -0.39
N VAL A 20 9.96 4.20 -1.37
CA VAL A 20 9.36 4.42 -2.70
C VAL A 20 7.94 3.91 -2.64
N HIS A 21 7.00 4.80 -2.89
CA HIS A 21 5.59 4.57 -2.70
C HIS A 21 4.83 4.60 -4.00
N VAL A 22 3.72 3.89 -3.91
CA VAL A 22 2.90 3.47 -5.01
C VAL A 22 1.47 4.01 -4.74
N CYS A 23 1.07 3.99 -3.49
CA CYS A 23 0.00 4.80 -2.91
C CYS A 23 0.54 5.32 -1.57
N GLN A 24 -0.04 6.39 -1.00
CA GLN A 24 0.43 6.88 0.31
C GLN A 24 0.30 5.78 1.37
N GLY A 25 1.43 5.43 1.99
CA GLY A 25 1.53 4.34 2.96
C GLY A 25 1.70 2.95 2.35
N ILE A 26 1.86 2.81 1.02
CA ILE A 26 2.19 1.52 0.38
C ILE A 26 3.53 1.65 -0.33
N SER A 27 4.56 1.15 0.34
CA SER A 27 5.93 1.09 -0.15
C SER A 27 6.19 -0.18 -0.98
N ILE A 28 7.01 -0.03 -2.01
CA ILE A 28 7.51 -1.12 -2.87
C ILE A 28 9.02 -1.31 -2.75
N GLY A 29 9.67 -0.59 -1.84
CA GLY A 29 11.11 -0.63 -1.62
C GLY A 29 11.62 0.66 -1.00
N ASN A 30 12.91 0.70 -0.69
CA ASN A 30 13.57 1.86 -0.10
C ASN A 30 14.76 2.32 -0.97
N ALA A 31 14.71 3.56 -1.45
CA ALA A 31 15.69 4.18 -2.34
C ALA A 31 17.09 4.34 -1.71
N TRP A 32 17.19 4.33 -0.38
CA TRP A 32 18.48 4.34 0.32
C TRP A 32 19.12 2.96 0.36
N GLN A 33 18.34 1.90 0.17
CA GLN A 33 18.80 0.52 0.20
C GLN A 33 19.02 -0.05 -1.21
N ILE A 34 18.12 0.28 -2.14
CA ILE A 34 18.07 -0.26 -3.50
C ILE A 34 17.90 0.91 -4.47
N PRO A 35 18.65 0.97 -5.59
CA PRO A 35 18.43 1.98 -6.62
C PRO A 35 16.98 2.01 -7.10
N VAL A 36 16.39 3.20 -7.24
CA VAL A 36 14.98 3.37 -7.64
C VAL A 36 14.66 2.64 -8.96
N SER A 37 15.58 2.65 -9.92
CA SER A 37 15.42 1.90 -11.18
C SER A 37 15.22 0.40 -10.95
N LYS A 38 15.95 -0.21 -10.01
CA LYS A 38 15.81 -1.62 -9.66
C LYS A 38 14.54 -1.93 -8.91
N ILE A 39 14.09 -1.01 -8.04
CA ILE A 39 12.78 -1.12 -7.39
C ILE A 39 11.66 -1.11 -8.44
N ILE A 40 11.74 -0.22 -9.44
CA ILE A 40 10.74 -0.12 -10.52
C ILE A 40 10.81 -1.34 -11.45
N GLU A 41 11.99 -1.79 -11.85
CA GLU A 41 12.17 -2.99 -12.69
C GLU A 41 11.63 -4.26 -12.03
N GLY A 42 11.78 -4.39 -10.71
CA GLY A 42 11.27 -5.52 -9.93
C GLY A 42 9.82 -5.37 -9.44
N TYR A 43 9.14 -4.28 -9.79
CA TYR A 43 7.79 -4.02 -9.31
C TYR A 43 6.76 -4.93 -10.02
N ASN A 44 6.13 -5.82 -9.26
CA ASN A 44 4.99 -6.60 -9.70
C ASN A 44 3.84 -6.49 -8.67
N PRO A 45 2.72 -5.81 -9.00
CA PRO A 45 1.59 -5.68 -8.07
C PRO A 45 0.94 -7.02 -7.71
N HIS A 46 1.01 -8.03 -8.58
CA HIS A 46 0.36 -9.32 -8.38
C HIS A 46 1.14 -10.23 -7.40
N GLU A 47 2.43 -9.99 -7.18
CA GLU A 47 3.23 -10.72 -6.19
C GLU A 47 3.18 -10.07 -4.80
N ASN A 48 2.71 -8.82 -4.71
CA ASN A 48 2.62 -8.11 -3.45
C ASN A 48 1.29 -8.45 -2.73
N PRO A 49 1.33 -8.94 -1.48
CA PRO A 49 0.15 -9.45 -0.79
C PRO A 49 -0.94 -8.40 -0.53
N VAL A 50 -0.56 -7.12 -0.48
CA VAL A 50 -1.47 -5.98 -0.30
C VAL A 50 -1.93 -5.41 -1.65
N LEU A 51 -1.01 -5.24 -2.61
CA LEU A 51 -1.37 -4.64 -3.89
C LEU A 51 -2.18 -5.57 -4.79
N GLU A 52 -1.96 -6.87 -4.71
CA GLU A 52 -2.69 -7.86 -5.51
C GLU A 52 -4.21 -7.74 -5.31
N PRO A 53 -4.78 -7.84 -4.10
CA PRO A 53 -6.23 -7.71 -3.92
C PRO A 53 -6.72 -6.30 -4.27
N LEU A 54 -5.92 -5.26 -3.99
CA LEU A 54 -6.29 -3.88 -4.33
C LEU A 54 -6.34 -3.64 -5.85
N THR A 55 -5.56 -4.39 -6.61
CA THR A 55 -5.55 -4.39 -8.08
C THR A 55 -6.76 -5.16 -8.62
N CYS A 56 -7.04 -6.33 -8.05
CA CYS A 56 -8.11 -7.22 -8.52
C CYS A 56 -9.53 -6.73 -8.17
N GLY A 57 -9.73 -6.19 -6.97
CA GLY A 57 -11.06 -5.79 -6.50
C GLY A 57 -11.07 -4.61 -5.54
N GLY A 58 -9.95 -3.89 -5.42
CA GLY A 58 -9.86 -2.72 -4.55
C GLY A 58 -9.92 -3.05 -3.07
N PRO A 59 -10.31 -2.07 -2.23
CA PRO A 59 -10.27 -2.20 -0.77
C PRO A 59 -11.16 -3.31 -0.21
N ALA A 60 -12.31 -3.57 -0.85
CA ALA A 60 -13.20 -4.67 -0.45
C ALA A 60 -12.50 -6.04 -0.60
N ALA A 61 -11.82 -6.28 -1.73
CA ALA A 61 -11.05 -7.50 -1.93
C ALA A 61 -9.89 -7.65 -0.93
N LEU A 62 -9.29 -6.54 -0.48
CA LEU A 62 -8.26 -6.57 0.56
C LEU A 62 -8.86 -7.03 1.91
N VAL A 63 -10.04 -6.52 2.26
CA VAL A 63 -10.78 -6.91 3.47
C VAL A 63 -11.17 -8.38 3.40
N GLU A 64 -11.73 -8.84 2.28
CA GLU A 64 -12.13 -10.23 2.05
C GLU A 64 -10.94 -11.18 2.16
N LYS A 65 -9.84 -10.89 1.44
CA LYS A 65 -8.63 -11.73 1.41
C LYS A 65 -8.06 -12.00 2.80
N PHE A 66 -8.13 -11.01 3.70
CA PHE A 66 -7.59 -11.11 5.05
C PHE A 66 -8.66 -11.31 6.13
N SER A 67 -9.94 -11.45 5.74
CA SER A 67 -11.09 -11.60 6.65
C SER A 67 -11.08 -10.55 7.76
N LEU A 68 -10.85 -9.29 7.38
CA LEU A 68 -10.73 -8.19 8.35
C LEU A 68 -12.14 -7.75 8.81
N PRO A 69 -12.35 -7.48 10.11
CA PRO A 69 -13.54 -6.75 10.52
C PRO A 69 -13.57 -5.36 9.87
N HIS A 70 -14.76 -4.94 9.46
CA HIS A 70 -15.00 -3.64 8.84
C HIS A 70 -16.37 -3.09 9.25
N ASP A 71 -16.53 -1.78 9.17
CA ASP A 71 -17.79 -1.08 9.45
C ASP A 71 -18.73 -1.19 8.25
N GLU A 72 -20.02 -0.88 8.48
CA GLU A 72 -21.02 -0.88 7.41
C GLU A 72 -20.82 0.25 6.39
N VAL A 73 -20.23 1.38 6.82
CA VAL A 73 -20.12 2.60 6.00
C VAL A 73 -18.73 3.22 6.15
N TYR A 74 -18.18 3.67 5.01
CA TYR A 74 -16.94 4.43 4.93
C TYR A 74 -17.16 5.69 4.07
N ALA A 75 -16.43 6.77 4.37
CA ALA A 75 -16.44 8.00 3.57
C ALA A 75 -16.17 7.75 2.08
N ASP A 76 -15.20 6.90 1.76
CA ASP A 76 -14.90 6.43 0.40
C ASP A 76 -14.06 5.13 0.42
N ALA A 77 -13.65 4.69 -0.77
CA ALA A 77 -12.76 3.53 -0.93
C ALA A 77 -11.39 3.75 -0.27
N CYS A 78 -10.84 4.97 -0.28
CA CYS A 78 -9.55 5.27 0.33
C CYS A 78 -9.60 5.14 1.86
N HIS A 79 -10.70 5.55 2.48
CA HIS A 79 -10.95 5.39 3.91
C HIS A 79 -11.00 3.92 4.31
N LEU A 80 -11.74 3.07 3.58
CA LEU A 80 -11.73 1.61 3.79
C LEU A 80 -10.33 1.03 3.61
N CYS A 81 -9.63 1.43 2.55
CA CYS A 81 -8.26 0.97 2.27
C CYS A 81 -7.29 1.33 3.40
N TYR A 82 -7.40 2.54 3.94
CA TYR A 82 -6.59 2.99 5.07
C TYR A 82 -6.88 2.15 6.31
N ALA A 83 -8.15 2.00 6.70
CA ALA A 83 -8.56 1.22 7.87
C ALA A 83 -8.07 -0.23 7.80
N ALA A 84 -8.27 -0.89 6.65
CA ALA A 84 -7.78 -2.26 6.41
C ALA A 84 -6.25 -2.36 6.54
N ARG A 85 -5.51 -1.38 5.99
CA ARG A 85 -4.05 -1.35 6.09
C ARG A 85 -3.55 -1.12 7.51
N CYS A 86 -4.21 -0.30 8.34
CA CYS A 86 -3.84 -0.13 9.74
C CYS A 86 -3.80 -1.47 10.48
N MET A 87 -4.80 -2.34 10.23
CA MET A 87 -4.88 -3.66 10.86
C MET A 87 -3.83 -4.64 10.35
N LEU A 88 -3.41 -4.48 9.09
CA LEU A 88 -2.39 -5.31 8.45
C LEU A 88 -0.95 -4.82 8.69
N ARG A 89 -0.77 -3.62 9.26
CA ARG A 89 0.53 -2.94 9.44
C ARG A 89 1.58 -3.84 10.08
N LYS A 90 1.24 -4.48 11.21
CA LYS A 90 2.15 -5.39 11.94
C LYS A 90 2.56 -6.61 11.12
N ARG A 91 1.68 -7.06 10.20
CA ARG A 91 1.93 -8.23 9.35
C ARG A 91 2.82 -7.90 8.15
N PHE A 92 2.71 -6.69 7.60
CA PHE A 92 3.45 -6.28 6.40
C PHE A 92 4.26 -5.01 6.62
N PRO A 93 5.24 -5.00 7.54
CA PRO A 93 5.76 -3.75 8.03
C PRO A 93 6.63 -2.97 7.05
N ASN A 94 7.18 -3.66 6.03
CA ASN A 94 7.99 -3.03 4.99
C ASN A 94 7.16 -2.59 3.77
N ILE A 95 5.93 -3.09 3.64
CA ILE A 95 5.01 -2.72 2.55
C ILE A 95 4.10 -1.60 3.02
N LEU A 96 3.59 -1.69 4.24
CA LEU A 96 2.73 -0.68 4.84
C LEU A 96 3.61 0.23 5.66
N ALA A 97 4.21 1.26 5.06
CA ALA A 97 5.22 2.09 5.69
C ALA A 97 5.14 3.52 5.17
N PRO A 98 5.75 4.51 5.82
CA PRO A 98 6.34 4.45 7.17
C PRO A 98 5.27 4.61 8.26
N ASP A 99 5.66 4.47 9.52
CA ASP A 99 4.77 4.57 10.69
C ASP A 99 3.98 5.88 10.76
N GLN A 100 4.61 6.97 10.32
CA GLN A 100 3.99 8.30 10.30
C GLN A 100 2.80 8.39 9.33
N MET A 101 2.73 7.53 8.30
CA MET A 101 1.54 7.44 7.42
C MET A 101 0.36 6.75 8.10
N TYR A 102 0.57 6.16 9.27
CA TYR A 102 -0.42 5.41 10.05
C TYR A 102 -0.67 6.02 11.43
N GLY A 103 -0.15 7.22 11.69
CA GLY A 103 -0.34 7.94 12.95
C GLY A 103 0.49 7.39 14.12
N GLU A 104 1.47 6.53 13.85
CA GLU A 104 2.45 6.09 14.84
C GLU A 104 3.61 7.10 14.86
N LEU A 105 3.85 7.71 16.02
CA LEU A 105 4.99 8.59 16.28
C LEU A 105 6.10 7.75 16.93
N GLU A 106 7.33 7.88 16.44
CA GLU A 106 8.53 7.32 17.09
C GLU A 106 8.69 7.80 18.54
#